data_AF-A0A182GY77-F1
#
_entry.id   AF-A0A182GY77-F1
#
_cell.length_a   1.000
_cell.length_b   1.000
_cell.length_c   1.000
_cell.angle_alpha   90.00
_cell.angle_beta   90.00
_cell.angle_gamma   90.00
#
_symmetry.space_group_name_H-M   'P 1'
#
loop_
_entity.id
_entity.type
_entity.pdbx_description
1 polymer ?
#
loop_
_entity_poly.entity_id
_entity_poly.type
_entity_poly.pdbx_seq_one_letter_code
_entity_poly.pdbx_strand_id
1 'polypeptide(L)'
;MRAAISPLPAAWALEKSTDGKVYSAWQYFAADDDECRERFGLAAHSANYIFKNDSEVICSTQFSSVDPLESGELNLSLISGRPSEKTTSQELLNFTLARYIRIRLVRMHTAVFRDGVSADSGVDTQAQAKRSFYTIRSLRIGGRCFCSGHAAKCKANDNNIDNLPRCECMHNTCGTHCDRCCPLYNQRPYRVGTPFQANKCEKCEVSLLLGLRD
;
A
#
# COMPACT_ATOMS: atom_id res chain seq x y z
N MET A 1 11.91 0.60 -3.68
CA MET A 1 12.68 1.69 -3.01
C MET A 1 14.15 1.42 -3.24
N ARG A 2 14.97 2.46 -3.42
CA ARG A 2 16.42 2.33 -3.53
C ARG A 2 17.12 3.22 -2.52
N ALA A 3 18.03 2.65 -1.74
CA ALA A 3 18.90 3.40 -0.84
C ALA A 3 19.98 4.18 -1.62
N ALA A 4 20.62 5.15 -0.97
CA ALA A 4 21.81 5.82 -1.50
C ALA A 4 23.05 5.27 -0.78
N ILE A 5 23.72 6.09 0.04
CA ILE A 5 24.95 5.77 0.77
C ILE A 5 24.64 5.14 2.15
N SER A 6 23.74 4.17 2.19
CA SER A 6 23.45 3.36 3.38
C SER A 6 22.88 1.99 2.99
N PRO A 7 23.00 0.96 3.86
CA PRO A 7 22.28 -0.29 3.66
C PRO A 7 20.78 -0.07 3.80
N LEU A 8 20.00 -1.09 3.45
CA LEU A 8 18.58 -1.12 3.81
C LEU A 8 18.41 -1.17 5.34
N PRO A 9 17.26 -0.74 5.87
CA PRO A 9 17.01 -0.78 7.31
C PRO A 9 17.00 -2.24 7.80
N ALA A 10 17.59 -2.46 8.98
CA ALA A 10 17.63 -3.78 9.59
C ALA A 10 16.27 -4.20 10.15
N ALA A 11 15.44 -3.24 10.58
CA ALA A 11 14.03 -3.47 10.86
C ALA A 11 13.19 -2.28 10.41
N TRP A 12 12.07 -2.54 9.76
CA TRP A 12 11.17 -1.50 9.25
C TRP A 12 9.76 -2.04 8.98
N ALA A 13 8.79 -1.13 8.87
CA ALA A 13 7.41 -1.45 8.56
C ALA A 13 6.93 -0.66 7.34
N LEU A 14 6.20 -1.34 6.46
CA LEU A 14 5.42 -0.72 5.41
C LEU A 14 3.96 -0.68 5.84
N GLU A 15 3.41 0.52 5.96
CA GLU A 15 2.11 0.78 6.56
C GLU A 15 1.24 1.64 5.65
N LYS A 16 -0.08 1.51 5.79
CA LYS A 16 -1.07 2.25 5.00
C LYS A 16 -2.14 2.87 5.87
N SER A 17 -2.79 3.90 5.34
CA SER A 17 -3.94 4.55 5.95
C SER A 17 -4.87 5.15 4.89
N THR A 18 -6.16 5.23 5.20
CA THR A 18 -7.17 5.95 4.39
C THR A 18 -7.48 7.34 4.95
N ASP A 19 -7.22 7.59 6.22
CA ASP A 19 -7.55 8.83 6.95
C ASP A 19 -6.32 9.65 7.38
N GLY A 20 -5.11 9.07 7.26
CA GLY A 20 -3.85 9.68 7.68
C GLY A 20 -3.64 9.70 9.20
N LYS A 21 -4.52 9.06 9.97
CA LYS A 21 -4.48 9.03 11.44
C LYS A 21 -4.22 7.62 11.95
N VAL A 22 -5.04 6.67 11.51
CA VAL A 22 -4.90 5.26 11.88
C VAL A 22 -4.18 4.54 10.76
N TYR A 23 -3.07 3.89 11.11
CA TYR A 23 -2.26 3.14 10.18
C TYR A 23 -2.32 1.65 10.50
N SER A 24 -2.46 0.84 9.46
CA SER A 24 -2.35 -0.62 9.52
C SER A 24 -1.15 -1.07 8.71
N ALA A 25 -0.47 -2.13 9.16
CA ALA A 25 0.65 -2.69 8.41
C ALA A 25 0.19 -3.37 7.13
N TRP A 26 0.95 -3.18 6.06
CA TRP A 26 0.95 -4.08 4.91
C TRP A 26 1.93 -5.22 5.12
N GLN A 27 3.14 -4.92 5.60
CA GLN A 27 4.18 -5.92 5.85
C GLN A 27 5.25 -5.37 6.79
N TYR A 28 5.82 -6.25 7.61
CA TYR A 28 6.98 -5.97 8.44
C TYR A 28 8.23 -6.61 7.87
N PHE A 29 9.37 -6.04 8.20
CA PHE A 29 10.67 -6.50 7.76
C PHE A 29 11.67 -6.40 8.92
N ALA A 30 12.46 -7.45 9.13
CA ALA A 30 13.50 -7.49 10.16
C ALA A 30 14.69 -8.33 9.69
N ALA A 31 15.85 -8.20 10.34
CA ALA A 31 17.07 -8.87 9.91
C ALA A 31 16.99 -10.40 10.11
N ASP A 32 16.28 -10.84 11.15
CA ASP A 32 16.16 -12.24 11.56
C ASP A 32 14.81 -12.53 12.27
N ASP A 33 14.60 -13.80 12.63
CA ASP A 33 13.38 -14.28 13.30
C ASP A 33 13.20 -13.69 14.70
N ASP A 34 14.30 -13.54 15.44
CA ASP A 34 14.27 -13.00 16.80
C ASP A 34 13.77 -11.55 16.78
N GLU A 35 14.27 -10.74 15.86
CA GLU A 35 13.80 -9.36 15.68
C GLU A 35 12.34 -9.28 15.21
N CYS A 36 11.91 -10.18 14.32
CA CYS A 36 10.51 -10.26 13.90
C CYS A 36 9.58 -10.53 15.10
N ARG A 37 9.98 -11.46 15.97
CA ARG A 37 9.21 -11.81 17.17
C ARG A 37 9.21 -10.69 18.20
N GLU A 38 10.37 -10.13 18.50
CA GLU A 38 10.52 -9.09 19.51
C GLU A 38 9.79 -7.80 19.12
N ARG A 39 9.92 -7.36 17.87
CA ARG A 39 9.43 -6.05 17.42
C ARG A 39 8.00 -6.08 16.90
N PHE A 40 7.61 -7.19 16.27
CA PHE A 40 6.35 -7.28 15.53
C PHE A 40 5.46 -8.45 16.00
N GLY A 41 5.93 -9.30 16.92
CA GLY A 41 5.16 -10.42 17.45
C GLY A 41 4.89 -11.52 16.41
N LEU A 42 5.67 -11.57 15.33
CA LEU A 42 5.46 -12.49 14.21
C LEU A 42 6.71 -13.36 13.99
N ALA A 43 6.50 -14.58 13.51
CA ALA A 43 7.60 -15.38 12.99
C ALA A 43 8.10 -14.78 11.66
N ALA A 44 9.40 -14.93 11.40
CA ALA A 44 10.01 -14.54 10.15
C ALA A 44 9.65 -15.51 9.01
N HIS A 45 9.48 -14.93 7.83
CA HIS A 45 9.34 -15.65 6.57
C HIS A 45 10.35 -15.15 5.54
N SER A 46 10.99 -16.07 4.82
CA SER A 46 12.01 -15.76 3.81
C SER A 46 11.40 -15.63 2.40
N ALA A 47 12.17 -15.97 1.37
CA ALA A 47 11.73 -15.99 -0.02
C ALA A 47 10.57 -16.96 -0.26
N ASN A 48 9.72 -16.64 -1.24
CA ASN A 48 8.64 -17.50 -1.74
C ASN A 48 7.56 -17.88 -0.72
N TYR A 49 7.31 -17.04 0.29
CA TYR A 49 6.16 -17.24 1.18
C TYR A 49 4.84 -17.18 0.41
N ILE A 50 3.95 -18.15 0.67
CA ILE A 50 2.60 -18.17 0.13
C ILE A 50 1.65 -17.72 1.24
N PHE A 51 0.89 -16.66 0.97
CA PHE A 51 -0.02 -16.10 1.95
C PHE A 51 -1.23 -17.00 2.15
N LYS A 52 -1.67 -17.13 3.41
CA LYS A 52 -2.85 -17.90 3.82
C LYS A 52 -4.15 -17.25 3.39
N ASN A 53 -4.18 -15.91 3.34
CA ASN A 53 -5.32 -15.11 2.88
C ASN A 53 -4.85 -13.77 2.28
N ASP A 54 -5.77 -13.03 1.67
CA ASP A 54 -5.43 -11.80 0.94
C ASP A 54 -5.06 -10.63 1.84
N SER A 55 -5.41 -10.67 3.12
CA SER A 55 -5.13 -9.62 4.10
C SER A 55 -4.01 -9.94 5.09
N GLU A 56 -3.37 -11.11 4.97
CA GLU A 56 -2.35 -11.57 5.90
C GLU A 56 -1.14 -10.63 5.90
N VAL A 57 -0.75 -10.22 7.10
CA VAL A 57 0.46 -9.43 7.38
C VAL A 57 1.52 -10.37 7.93
N ILE A 58 2.72 -10.29 7.36
CA ILE A 58 3.86 -11.11 7.76
C ILE A 58 5.03 -10.23 8.19
N CYS A 59 6.00 -10.85 8.88
CA CYS A 59 7.34 -10.30 9.00
C CYS A 59 8.28 -11.06 8.05
N SER A 60 8.98 -10.35 7.18
CA SER A 60 9.92 -10.95 6.24
C SER A 60 11.37 -10.58 6.54
N THR A 61 12.26 -11.55 6.40
CA THR A 61 13.71 -11.31 6.47
C THR A 61 14.30 -10.85 5.13
N GLN A 62 13.48 -10.81 4.08
CA GLN A 62 13.86 -10.19 2.82
C GLN A 62 14.03 -8.68 3.02
N PHE A 63 14.95 -8.07 2.26
CA PHE A 63 15.16 -6.61 2.22
C PHE A 63 15.55 -5.96 3.57
N SER A 64 16.11 -6.76 4.48
CA SER A 64 16.70 -6.30 5.75
C SER A 64 18.13 -6.84 5.96
N SER A 65 18.77 -7.26 4.88
CA SER A 65 20.19 -7.64 4.89
C SER A 65 21.07 -6.39 4.92
N VAL A 66 22.21 -6.50 5.60
CA VAL A 66 23.24 -5.46 5.64
C VAL A 66 23.88 -5.24 4.27
N ASP A 67 23.94 -6.29 3.44
CA ASP A 67 24.47 -6.21 2.09
C ASP A 67 23.36 -5.95 1.05
N PRO A 68 23.59 -5.06 0.07
CA PRO A 68 24.78 -4.22 -0.08
C PRO A 68 24.76 -3.02 0.88
N LEU A 69 25.95 -2.58 1.32
CA LEU A 69 26.13 -1.42 2.20
C LEU A 69 25.68 -0.09 1.59
N GLU A 70 25.48 -0.04 0.27
CA GLU A 70 24.99 1.12 -0.45
C GLU A 70 24.14 0.68 -1.64
N SER A 71 23.30 1.58 -2.14
CA SER A 71 22.48 1.38 -3.33
C SER A 71 21.55 0.16 -3.30
N GLY A 72 21.30 -0.40 -2.11
CA GLY A 72 20.36 -1.51 -1.91
C GLY A 72 18.99 -1.18 -2.48
N GLU A 73 18.43 -2.12 -3.24
CA GLU A 73 17.15 -1.98 -3.90
C GLU A 73 16.18 -3.04 -3.39
N LEU A 74 14.95 -2.61 -3.10
CA LEU A 74 13.85 -3.50 -2.79
C LEU A 74 12.67 -3.24 -3.71
N ASN A 75 12.11 -4.32 -4.22
CA ASN A 75 10.94 -4.34 -5.07
C ASN A 75 9.92 -5.29 -4.44
N LEU A 76 8.81 -4.72 -3.97
CA LEU A 76 7.77 -5.43 -3.24
C LEU A 76 6.46 -5.35 -4.02
N SER A 77 5.82 -6.50 -4.20
CA SER A 77 4.43 -6.61 -4.66
C SER A 77 3.54 -6.92 -3.46
N LEU A 78 2.49 -6.12 -3.25
CA LEU A 78 1.48 -6.38 -2.22
C LEU A 78 0.46 -7.46 -2.63
N ILE A 79 0.45 -7.83 -3.91
CA ILE A 79 -0.52 -8.75 -4.52
C ILE A 79 0.07 -10.14 -4.73
N SER A 80 1.35 -10.21 -5.08
CA SER A 80 1.95 -11.47 -5.53
C SER A 80 2.07 -12.49 -4.41
N GLY A 81 1.70 -13.75 -4.72
CA GLY A 81 1.69 -14.84 -3.75
C GLY A 81 0.45 -14.90 -2.87
N ARG A 82 -0.51 -13.97 -3.04
CA ARG A 82 -1.81 -14.01 -2.35
C ARG A 82 -2.85 -14.84 -3.13
N PRO A 83 -3.79 -15.52 -2.46
CA PRO A 83 -4.74 -16.42 -3.11
C PRO A 83 -5.52 -15.79 -4.27
N SER A 84 -5.94 -14.53 -4.14
CA SER A 84 -6.75 -13.85 -5.16
C SER A 84 -5.94 -12.98 -6.12
N GLU A 85 -4.64 -13.22 -6.29
CA GLU A 85 -3.78 -12.47 -7.23
C GLU A 85 -4.38 -12.39 -8.65
N LYS A 86 -4.95 -13.50 -9.14
CA LYS A 86 -5.53 -13.57 -10.49
C LYS A 86 -6.99 -13.14 -10.58
N THR A 87 -7.77 -13.30 -9.51
CA THR A 87 -9.23 -13.08 -9.51
C THR A 87 -9.63 -11.72 -8.92
N THR A 88 -8.75 -11.10 -8.11
CA THR A 88 -8.98 -9.83 -7.41
C THR A 88 -10.24 -9.83 -6.53
N SER A 89 -10.14 -10.44 -5.36
CA SER A 89 -11.22 -10.46 -4.36
C SER A 89 -11.46 -9.09 -3.72
N GLN A 90 -12.62 -8.92 -3.07
CA GLN A 90 -12.90 -7.72 -2.27
C GLN A 90 -11.93 -7.57 -1.09
N GLU A 91 -11.49 -8.69 -0.51
CA GLU A 91 -10.49 -8.69 0.57
C GLU A 91 -9.15 -8.10 0.08
N LEU A 92 -8.67 -8.55 -1.08
CA LEU A 92 -7.43 -8.04 -1.68
C LEU A 92 -7.56 -6.56 -2.10
N LEU A 93 -8.71 -6.16 -2.65
CA LEU A 93 -9.00 -4.76 -2.97
C LEU A 93 -8.96 -3.88 -1.71
N ASN A 94 -9.61 -4.31 -0.64
CA ASN A 94 -9.60 -3.60 0.64
C ASN A 94 -8.20 -3.57 1.27
N PHE A 95 -7.46 -4.68 1.15
CA PHE A 95 -6.09 -4.78 1.64
C PHE A 95 -5.16 -3.81 0.91
N THR A 96 -5.25 -3.72 -0.42
CA THR A 96 -4.39 -2.82 -1.23
C THR A 96 -4.84 -1.35 -1.27
N LEU A 97 -6.06 -1.04 -0.83
CA LEU A 97 -6.57 0.33 -0.76
C LEU A 97 -5.81 1.18 0.26
N ALA A 98 -5.29 2.33 -0.19
CA ALA A 98 -4.61 3.32 0.65
C ALA A 98 -4.72 4.74 0.06
N ARG A 99 -4.71 5.75 0.94
CA ARG A 99 -4.53 7.16 0.62
C ARG A 99 -3.16 7.66 1.08
N TYR A 100 -2.70 7.18 2.22
CA TYR A 100 -1.41 7.51 2.81
C TYR A 100 -0.59 6.24 2.98
N ILE A 101 0.69 6.32 2.65
CA ILE A 101 1.65 5.23 2.79
C ILE A 101 2.76 5.72 3.71
N ARG A 102 3.13 4.91 4.69
CA ARG A 102 4.16 5.23 5.67
C ARG A 102 5.21 4.13 5.66
N ILE A 103 6.46 4.54 5.48
CA ILE A 103 7.63 3.68 5.64
C ILE A 103 8.21 4.04 7.00
N ARG A 104 8.06 3.15 7.98
CA ARG A 104 8.54 3.36 9.34
C ARG A 104 9.85 2.62 9.54
N LEU A 105 10.94 3.39 9.57
CA LEU A 105 12.29 2.88 9.80
C LEU A 105 12.48 2.66 11.31
N VAL A 106 12.71 1.42 11.73
CA VAL A 106 12.73 1.04 13.16
C VAL A 106 14.15 0.86 13.67
N ARG A 107 15.00 0.16 12.92
CA ARG A 107 16.38 -0.15 13.32
C ARG A 107 17.36 -0.07 12.16
N MET A 108 18.55 0.44 12.44
CA MET A 108 19.70 0.43 11.53
C MET A 108 20.56 -0.81 11.78
N HIS A 109 21.34 -1.24 10.80
CA HIS A 109 22.44 -2.14 11.08
C HIS A 109 23.47 -1.40 11.95
N THR A 110 23.93 -2.05 13.02
CA THR A 110 25.13 -1.63 13.74
C THR A 110 26.30 -1.78 12.79
N ALA A 111 27.17 -0.76 12.68
CA ALA A 111 28.26 -0.76 11.73
C ALA A 111 29.14 -2.01 11.90
N VAL A 112 29.07 -2.95 10.95
CA VAL A 112 29.99 -4.07 10.88
C VAL A 112 31.29 -3.51 10.29
N PHE A 113 32.29 -3.29 11.13
CA PHE A 113 33.63 -3.03 10.63
C PHE A 113 34.10 -4.25 9.86
N ARG A 114 34.50 -4.05 8.59
CA ARG A 114 35.18 -5.08 7.78
C ARG A 114 36.61 -5.34 8.23
N ASP A 115 37.10 -4.58 9.19
CA ASP A 115 38.40 -4.80 9.82
C ASP A 115 38.16 -5.37 11.21
N GLY A 116 38.63 -6.59 11.45
CA GLY A 116 38.44 -7.41 12.67
C GLY A 116 38.94 -6.78 13.97
N VAL A 117 38.40 -5.62 14.32
CA VAL A 117 38.60 -4.95 15.59
C VAL A 117 37.42 -5.34 16.46
N SER A 118 37.67 -6.29 17.35
CA SER A 118 36.79 -6.75 18.40
C SER A 118 36.13 -5.58 19.14
N ALA A 119 34.94 -5.81 19.67
CA ALA A 119 34.17 -4.90 20.53
C ALA A 119 34.89 -4.51 21.86
N ASP A 120 36.19 -4.76 21.97
CA ASP A 120 37.07 -4.48 23.11
C ASP A 120 37.99 -3.26 22.89
N SER A 121 38.06 -2.71 21.67
CA SER A 121 38.61 -1.36 21.51
C SER A 121 37.54 -0.36 21.92
N GLY A 122 37.78 0.44 22.96
CA GLY A 122 36.93 1.52 23.48
C GLY A 122 36.63 2.62 22.45
N VAL A 123 36.01 2.23 21.33
CA VAL A 123 35.52 3.06 20.26
C VAL A 123 34.26 3.72 20.79
N ASP A 124 34.36 5.03 20.99
CA ASP A 124 33.27 5.90 21.41
C ASP A 124 31.96 5.55 20.69
N THR A 125 30.99 5.03 21.46
CA THR A 125 29.64 4.71 20.98
C THR A 125 28.97 5.89 20.28
N GLN A 126 29.36 7.12 20.65
CA GLN A 126 28.89 8.35 20.03
C GLN A 126 29.46 8.56 18.62
N ALA A 127 30.67 8.08 18.33
CA ALA A 127 31.27 8.10 16.99
C ALA A 127 30.66 7.04 16.06
N GLN A 128 30.24 5.88 16.59
CA GLN A 128 29.49 4.87 15.83
C GLN A 128 28.07 5.34 15.50
N ALA A 129 27.36 5.95 16.45
CA ALA A 129 26.03 6.52 16.23
C ALA A 129 26.02 7.62 15.16
N LYS A 130 27.12 8.38 15.02
CA LYS A 130 27.31 9.39 13.97
C LYS A 130 27.48 8.80 12.56
N ARG A 131 27.73 7.49 12.42
CA ARG A 131 28.00 6.83 11.13
C ARG A 131 26.85 5.94 10.63
N SER A 132 25.87 5.62 11.47
CA SER A 132 24.66 4.90 11.06
C SER A 132 23.56 5.91 10.73
N PHE A 133 23.13 5.93 9.47
CA PHE A 133 22.03 6.77 8.99
C PHE A 133 21.25 6.04 7.90
N TYR A 134 20.04 6.53 7.61
CA TYR A 134 19.22 6.03 6.51
C TYR A 134 19.35 6.95 5.30
N THR A 135 19.39 6.37 4.12
CA THR A 135 19.26 7.13 2.87
C THR A 135 18.25 6.49 1.95
N ILE A 136 17.48 7.34 1.28
CA ILE A 136 16.54 6.95 0.23
C ILE A 136 16.87 7.78 -0.99
N ARG A 137 17.37 7.12 -2.03
CA ARG A 137 17.65 7.76 -3.33
C ARG A 137 16.40 7.89 -4.17
N SER A 138 15.57 6.85 -4.17
CA SER A 138 14.31 6.86 -4.91
C SER A 138 13.23 6.03 -4.22
N LEU A 139 12.03 6.57 -4.26
CA LEU A 139 10.81 5.90 -3.86
C LEU A 139 9.84 5.90 -5.04
N ARG A 140 9.40 4.71 -5.45
CA ARG A 140 8.38 4.53 -6.47
C ARG A 140 7.30 3.64 -5.89
N ILE A 141 6.06 4.07 -6.04
CA ILE A 141 4.87 3.35 -5.59
C ILE A 141 3.97 3.21 -6.81
N GLY A 142 3.77 1.97 -7.25
CA GLY A 142 2.84 1.64 -8.31
C GLY A 142 1.43 1.51 -7.77
N GLY A 143 0.46 2.09 -8.46
CA GLY A 143 -0.95 2.02 -8.08
C GLY A 143 -1.87 2.49 -9.18
N ARG A 144 -3.18 2.42 -8.92
CA ARG A 144 -4.23 2.96 -9.78
C ARG A 144 -5.29 3.64 -8.93
N CYS A 145 -5.99 4.61 -9.50
CA CYS A 145 -7.12 5.24 -8.83
C CYS A 145 -8.22 4.21 -8.54
N PHE A 146 -8.80 4.31 -7.34
CA PHE A 146 -9.97 3.54 -6.96
C PHE A 146 -11.23 4.22 -7.50
N CYS A 147 -11.83 3.66 -8.55
CA CYS A 147 -13.02 4.18 -9.21
C CYS A 147 -14.17 3.16 -9.26
N SER A 148 -14.16 2.19 -8.34
CA SER A 148 -15.21 1.17 -8.18
C SER A 148 -15.59 0.41 -9.46
N GLY A 149 -14.68 0.32 -10.44
CA GLY A 149 -14.94 -0.32 -11.74
C GLY A 149 -15.74 0.54 -12.74
N HIS A 150 -15.98 1.82 -12.46
CA HIS A 150 -16.80 2.71 -13.31
C HIS A 150 -16.02 3.89 -13.92
N ALA A 151 -14.69 3.84 -13.98
CA ALA A 151 -13.92 4.82 -14.74
C ALA A 151 -12.65 4.17 -15.30
N ALA A 152 -12.26 4.59 -16.51
CA ALA A 152 -10.98 4.21 -17.12
C ALA A 152 -9.84 5.15 -16.73
N LYS A 153 -10.17 6.37 -16.27
CA LYS A 153 -9.21 7.44 -15.99
C LYS A 153 -9.61 8.21 -14.73
N CYS A 154 -8.62 8.83 -14.10
CA CYS A 154 -8.81 9.82 -13.06
C CYS A 154 -7.91 11.02 -13.38
N LYS A 155 -8.36 12.22 -13.01
CA LYS A 155 -7.60 13.46 -13.19
C LYS A 155 -7.26 14.05 -11.84
N ALA A 156 -6.13 14.73 -11.75
CA ALA A 156 -5.87 15.65 -10.66
C ALA A 156 -7.00 16.69 -10.63
N ASN A 157 -7.47 17.02 -9.44
CA ASN A 157 -8.54 17.99 -9.28
C ASN A 157 -7.93 19.35 -8.92
N ASP A 158 -7.63 20.16 -9.94
CA ASP A 158 -6.98 21.47 -9.81
C ASP A 158 -7.76 22.49 -8.97
N ASN A 159 -9.04 22.22 -8.70
CA ASN A 159 -9.95 23.10 -7.98
C ASN A 159 -10.13 22.73 -6.50
N ASN A 160 -9.33 21.81 -5.94
CA ASN A 160 -9.50 21.35 -4.56
C ASN A 160 -8.20 21.49 -3.75
N ILE A 161 -8.33 21.93 -2.49
CA ILE A 161 -7.21 22.23 -1.59
C ILE A 161 -6.24 21.04 -1.43
N ASP A 162 -6.75 19.81 -1.54
CA ASP A 162 -6.00 18.58 -1.34
C ASP A 162 -5.41 17.97 -2.64
N ASN A 163 -5.70 18.52 -3.83
CA ASN A 163 -5.31 17.97 -5.14
C ASN A 163 -5.62 16.46 -5.34
N LEU A 164 -6.61 15.93 -4.59
CA LEU A 164 -6.99 14.52 -4.67
C LEU A 164 -7.48 14.17 -6.08
N PRO A 165 -7.01 13.05 -6.67
CA PRO A 165 -7.47 12.63 -7.97
C PRO A 165 -8.95 12.26 -7.91
N ARG A 166 -9.70 12.70 -8.90
CA ARG A 166 -11.12 12.39 -9.07
C ARG A 166 -11.31 11.49 -10.29
N CYS A 167 -12.11 10.45 -10.13
CA CYS A 167 -12.46 9.55 -11.22
C CYS A 167 -13.31 10.25 -12.28
N GLU A 168 -13.04 9.97 -13.56
CA GLU A 168 -13.90 10.35 -14.67
C GLU A 168 -15.02 9.32 -14.81
N CYS A 169 -16.05 9.46 -13.97
CA CYS A 169 -17.07 8.43 -13.83
C CYS A 169 -17.87 8.19 -15.12
N MET A 170 -18.10 6.91 -15.40
CA MET A 170 -18.90 6.35 -16.47
C MET A 170 -20.09 5.59 -15.87
N HIS A 171 -20.84 4.85 -16.70
CA HIS A 171 -21.90 3.93 -16.23
C HIS A 171 -23.01 4.61 -15.40
N ASN A 172 -23.24 5.91 -15.64
CA ASN A 172 -24.17 6.77 -14.89
C ASN A 172 -23.90 6.80 -13.37
N THR A 173 -22.63 6.63 -13.00
CA THR A 173 -22.17 6.75 -11.62
C THR A 173 -21.55 8.12 -11.37
N CYS A 174 -21.61 8.55 -10.13
CA CYS A 174 -21.19 9.85 -9.65
C CYS A 174 -20.43 9.67 -8.33
N GLY A 175 -19.81 10.74 -7.85
CA GLY A 175 -18.95 10.74 -6.66
C GLY A 175 -17.48 10.89 -7.01
N THR A 176 -16.61 10.89 -6.00
CA THR A 176 -15.15 10.99 -6.20
C THR A 176 -14.59 9.66 -6.72
N HIS A 177 -15.18 8.55 -6.27
CA HIS A 177 -14.77 7.18 -6.56
C HIS A 177 -15.81 6.40 -7.37
N CYS A 178 -16.79 7.11 -7.97
CA CYS A 178 -17.89 6.51 -8.72
C CYS A 178 -18.69 5.50 -7.87
N ASP A 179 -18.94 5.90 -6.63
CA ASP A 179 -19.44 5.12 -5.50
C ASP A 179 -20.95 5.28 -5.27
N ARG A 180 -21.64 5.98 -6.18
CA ARG A 180 -23.09 6.14 -6.16
C ARG A 180 -23.64 6.32 -7.57
N CYS A 181 -24.93 6.07 -7.76
CA CYS A 181 -25.61 6.47 -8.97
C CYS A 181 -25.75 7.99 -9.05
N CYS A 182 -25.73 8.53 -10.26
CA CYS A 182 -26.05 9.93 -10.49
C CYS A 182 -27.55 10.20 -10.23
N PRO A 183 -27.93 11.47 -9.93
CA PRO A 183 -29.33 11.85 -9.86
C PRO A 183 -30.11 11.39 -11.10
N LEU A 184 -31.35 10.91 -10.90
CA LEU A 184 -32.22 10.31 -11.93
C LEU A 184 -31.81 8.92 -12.45
N TYR A 185 -30.72 8.31 -11.96
CA TYR A 185 -30.29 6.97 -12.36
C TYR A 185 -30.40 5.94 -11.22
N ASN A 186 -31.53 5.94 -10.50
CA ASN A 186 -31.74 5.11 -9.30
C ASN A 186 -32.82 4.05 -9.50
N GLN A 187 -33.10 3.62 -10.74
CA GLN A 187 -34.08 2.56 -11.01
C GLN A 187 -33.70 1.22 -10.34
N ARG A 188 -32.40 1.03 -10.06
CA ARG A 188 -31.84 -0.10 -9.33
C ARG A 188 -30.78 0.37 -8.33
N PRO A 189 -30.52 -0.39 -7.26
CA PRO A 189 -29.45 -0.09 -6.32
C PRO A 189 -28.07 -0.07 -7.00
N TYR A 190 -27.19 0.81 -6.52
CA TYR A 190 -25.79 0.89 -6.95
C TYR A 190 -25.04 -0.43 -6.69
N ARG A 191 -24.16 -0.81 -7.61
CA ARG A 191 -23.23 -1.95 -7.48
C ARG A 191 -21.91 -1.63 -8.18
N VAL A 192 -20.80 -2.07 -7.58
CA VAL A 192 -19.46 -1.90 -8.16
C VAL A 192 -19.32 -2.63 -9.50
N GLY A 193 -18.52 -2.11 -10.42
CA GLY A 193 -18.16 -2.78 -11.66
C GLY A 193 -17.26 -3.98 -11.41
N THR A 194 -17.48 -5.07 -12.14
CA THR A 194 -16.64 -6.27 -12.13
C THR A 194 -16.08 -6.52 -13.53
N PRO A 195 -15.08 -7.42 -13.69
CA PRO A 195 -14.57 -7.78 -15.02
C PRO A 195 -15.65 -8.32 -15.98
N PHE A 196 -16.74 -8.87 -15.44
CA PHE A 196 -17.81 -9.50 -16.21
C PHE A 196 -19.06 -8.63 -16.35
N GLN A 197 -19.29 -7.69 -15.42
CA GLN A 197 -20.50 -6.88 -15.37
C GLN A 197 -20.17 -5.43 -15.03
N ALA A 198 -20.49 -4.51 -15.94
CA ALA A 198 -20.29 -3.08 -15.75
C ALA A 198 -21.15 -2.48 -14.61
N ASN A 199 -22.27 -3.14 -14.26
CA ASN A 199 -23.21 -2.72 -13.22
C ASN A 199 -23.61 -1.23 -13.32
N LYS A 200 -23.99 -0.81 -14.53
CA LYS A 200 -24.39 0.57 -14.78
C LYS A 200 -25.68 0.94 -14.07
N CYS A 201 -25.74 2.19 -13.60
CA CYS A 201 -26.96 2.75 -13.03
C CYS A 201 -28.00 3.01 -14.14
N GLU A 202 -29.26 2.74 -13.81
CA GLU A 202 -30.40 2.78 -14.75
C GLU A 202 -31.29 3.99 -14.48
N LYS A 203 -31.70 4.67 -15.55
CA LYS A 203 -32.55 5.86 -15.47
C LYS A 203 -33.90 5.49 -14.85
N CYS A 204 -34.36 6.29 -13.90
CA CYS A 204 -35.67 6.09 -13.28
C CYS A 204 -36.78 6.17 -14.35
N GLU A 205 -37.68 5.21 -14.32
CA GLU A 205 -38.94 5.28 -15.06
C GLU A 205 -39.91 6.14 -14.24
N VAL A 206 -40.04 7.41 -14.63
CA VAL A 206 -41.18 8.22 -14.22
C VAL A 206 -42.31 7.93 -15.18
N SER A 207 -43.27 7.11 -14.75
CA SER A 207 -44.58 7.09 -15.39
C SER A 207 -45.13 8.52 -15.30
N LEU A 208 -45.18 9.21 -16.45
CA LEU A 208 -45.92 10.46 -16.59
C LEU A 208 -47.42 10.14 -16.43
N LEU A 209 -47.86 9.89 -15.20
CA LEU A 209 -49.26 10.01 -14.80
C LEU A 209 -49.60 11.49 -14.59
N LEU A 210 -49.19 12.35 -15.52
CA LEU A 210 -49.84 13.64 -15.69
C LEU A 210 -51.04 13.36 -16.59
N GLY A 211 -52.18 13.23 -15.92
CA GLY A 211 -53.46 12.96 -16.55
C GLY A 211 -53.73 13.94 -17.69
N LEU A 212 -54.00 13.35 -18.84
CA LEU A 212 -55.13 13.77 -19.65
C LEU A 212 -56.37 13.71 -18.73
N ARG A 213 -56.65 14.81 -18.03
CA ARG A 213 -58.01 15.13 -17.65
C ARG A 213 -58.46 16.15 -18.69
N ASP A 214 -59.50 15.73 -19.40
CA ASP A 214 -60.22 16.46 -20.43
C ASP A 214 -60.59 17.89 -20.02
#